data_AF-A0A7K3MSA2-F1
#
_entry.id   AF-A0A7K3MSA2-F1
#
_cell.length_a   1.000
_cell.length_b   1.000
_cell.length_c   1.000
_cell.angle_alpha   90.00
_cell.angle_beta   90.00
_cell.angle_gamma   90.00
#
_symmetry.space_group_name_H-M   'P 1'
#
loop_
_entity.id
_entity.type
_entity.pdbx_description
1 polymer ?
#
loop_
_entity_poly.entity_id
_entity_poly.type
_entity_poly.pdbx_seq_one_letter_code
_entity_poly.pdbx_strand_id
1 'polypeptide(L)'
;MASLDGKHSFGSIGETRVTFVEKGVVESRSHFLKKLLEHNGLTVILEEEKKKTEEDPQLYTVAVTDMVFNPTIWIFERKMRTLDGHKVTQDYWFQRTEDTKPQYWKNS
;
A
#
# COMPACT_ATOMS: atom_id res chain seq x y z
N MET A 1 0.76 15.47 -7.82
CA MET A 1 0.34 14.04 -7.92
C MET A 1 1.08 13.26 -6.84
N ALA A 2 0.41 12.34 -6.13
CA ALA A 2 1.09 11.50 -5.12
C ALA A 2 2.20 10.65 -5.79
N SER A 3 3.38 10.57 -5.18
CA SER A 3 4.47 9.74 -5.68
C SER A 3 5.00 8.86 -4.56
N LEU A 4 5.52 7.69 -4.93
CA LEU A 4 6.27 6.85 -4.01
C LEU A 4 7.50 7.63 -3.56
N ASP A 5 7.55 8.00 -2.29
CA ASP A 5 8.72 8.62 -1.69
C ASP A 5 9.56 7.56 -0.96
N GLY A 6 10.86 7.79 -0.83
CA GLY A 6 11.78 6.83 -0.21
C GLY A 6 11.62 6.73 1.31
N LYS A 7 10.56 7.29 1.93
CA LYS A 7 10.41 7.28 3.37
C LYS A 7 10.11 5.87 3.84
N HIS A 8 10.69 5.55 4.99
CA HIS A 8 10.47 4.30 5.69
C HIS A 8 10.13 4.65 7.13
N SER A 9 8.85 4.53 7.49
CA SER A 9 8.36 4.95 8.80
C SER A 9 7.90 3.75 9.61
N PHE A 10 8.37 3.69 10.86
CA PHE A 10 8.11 2.60 11.78
C PHE A 10 7.36 3.10 13.00
N GLY A 11 6.65 2.20 13.66
CA GLY A 11 6.01 2.46 14.93
C GLY A 11 5.52 1.16 15.55
N SER A 12 4.51 1.29 16.40
CA SER A 12 3.83 0.14 16.98
C SER A 12 2.32 0.38 16.93
N ILE A 13 1.56 -0.67 16.66
CA ILE A 13 0.11 -0.70 16.81
C ILE A 13 -0.17 -1.73 17.90
N GLY A 14 -0.72 -1.29 19.03
CA GLY A 14 -0.74 -2.08 20.26
C GLY A 14 0.68 -2.49 20.68
N GLU A 15 0.90 -3.79 20.84
CA GLU A 15 2.20 -4.37 21.20
C GLU A 15 3.04 -4.80 19.98
N THR A 16 2.48 -4.72 18.76
CA THR A 16 3.15 -5.19 17.55
C THR A 16 3.94 -4.07 16.89
N ARG A 17 5.23 -4.31 16.63
CA ARG A 17 6.06 -3.39 15.83
C ARG A 17 5.64 -3.48 14.36
N VAL A 18 5.46 -2.33 13.73
CA VAL A 18 4.98 -2.24 12.34
C VAL A 18 5.74 -1.21 11.53
N THR A 19 5.73 -1.43 10.22
CA THR A 19 6.08 -0.46 9.19
C THR A 19 4.79 0.15 8.66
N PHE A 20 4.66 1.47 8.72
CA PHE A 20 3.49 2.15 8.17
C PHE A 20 3.58 2.24 6.65
N VAL A 21 2.52 1.80 5.98
CA VAL A 21 2.39 1.85 4.52
C VAL A 21 1.68 3.13 4.09
N GLU A 22 0.52 3.41 4.68
CA GLU A 22 -0.29 4.59 4.37
C GLU A 22 -1.17 4.92 5.57
N LYS A 23 -1.34 6.21 5.89
CA LYS A 23 -2.17 6.69 7.01
C LYS A 23 -3.28 7.58 6.47
N GLY A 24 -4.40 7.67 7.18
CA GLY A 24 -5.52 8.54 6.82
C GLY A 24 -6.23 8.14 5.53
N VAL A 25 -6.28 6.84 5.22
CA VAL A 25 -6.90 6.37 3.96
C VAL A 25 -8.35 5.97 4.15
N VAL A 26 -9.15 6.12 3.10
CA VAL A 26 -10.54 5.64 3.06
C VAL A 26 -10.60 4.11 3.03
N GLU A 27 -11.76 3.56 3.37
CA GLU A 27 -11.99 2.11 3.45
C GLU A 27 -11.61 1.37 2.15
N SER A 28 -12.03 1.88 0.99
CA SER A 28 -11.75 1.25 -0.31
C SER A 28 -10.26 1.12 -0.59
N ARG A 29 -9.47 2.15 -0.26
CA ARG A 29 -8.01 2.17 -0.38
C ARG A 29 -7.35 1.21 0.60
N SER A 30 -7.81 1.19 1.85
CA SER A 30 -7.30 0.30 2.89
C SER A 30 -7.49 -1.18 2.50
N HIS A 31 -8.66 -1.52 1.95
CA HIS A 31 -9.01 -2.87 1.56
C HIS A 31 -8.24 -3.32 0.30
N PHE A 32 -8.04 -2.42 -0.66
CA PHE A 32 -7.17 -2.68 -1.81
C PHE A 32 -5.73 -3.00 -1.37
N LEU A 33 -5.15 -2.14 -0.53
CA LEU A 33 -3.77 -2.33 -0.04
C LEU A 33 -3.65 -3.62 0.77
N LYS A 34 -4.61 -3.89 1.67
CA LYS A 34 -4.63 -5.13 2.45
C LYS A 34 -4.59 -6.36 1.54
N LYS A 35 -5.51 -6.47 0.58
CA LYS A 35 -5.55 -7.59 -0.36
C LYS A 35 -4.26 -7.74 -1.16
N LEU A 36 -3.72 -6.63 -1.66
CA LEU A 36 -2.49 -6.65 -2.46
C LEU A 36 -1.28 -7.10 -1.62
N LEU A 37 -1.12 -6.55 -0.42
CA LEU A 37 0.01 -6.86 0.46
C LEU A 37 -0.06 -8.31 0.98
N GLU A 38 -1.24 -8.77 1.41
CA GLU A 38 -1.45 -10.15 1.85
C GLU A 38 -1.19 -11.16 0.72
N HIS A 39 -1.63 -10.85 -0.51
CA HIS A 39 -1.31 -11.68 -1.68
C HIS A 39 0.20 -11.80 -1.92
N ASN A 40 0.99 -10.80 -1.53
CA ASN A 40 2.44 -10.80 -1.64
C ASN A 40 3.15 -11.38 -0.40
N GLY A 41 2.41 -12.03 0.51
CA GLY A 41 2.95 -12.72 1.68
C GLY A 41 3.28 -11.80 2.86
N LEU A 42 2.78 -10.56 2.84
CA LEU A 42 2.96 -9.61 3.94
C LEU A 42 1.80 -9.73 4.93
N THR A 43 2.10 -9.75 6.21
CA THR A 43 1.08 -9.65 7.27
C THR A 43 0.68 -8.18 7.45
N VAL A 44 -0.59 -7.88 7.17
CA VAL A 44 -1.15 -6.52 7.22
C VAL A 44 -1.92 -6.30 8.51
N ILE A 45 -1.70 -5.14 9.12
CA ILE A 45 -2.47 -4.64 10.26
C ILE A 45 -3.22 -3.38 9.79
N LEU A 46 -4.54 -3.40 9.97
CA LEU A 46 -5.40 -2.23 9.76
C LEU A 46 -5.79 -1.67 11.12
N GLU A 47 -5.59 -0.37 11.30
CA GLU A 47 -6.03 0.38 12.48
C GLU A 47 -7.04 1.43 12.04
N GLU A 48 -8.21 1.45 12.70
CA GLU A 48 -9.22 2.50 12.52
C GLU A 48 -8.76 3.77 13.24
N GLU A 49 -8.70 4.89 12.51
CA GLU A 49 -8.38 6.17 13.11
C GLU A 49 -9.59 6.72 13.86
N LYS A 50 -9.34 7.38 15.00
CA LYS A 50 -10.41 8.04 15.74
C LYS A 50 -10.99 9.17 14.90
N LYS A 51 -12.29 9.08 14.60
CA LYS A 51 -13.03 10.17 13.98
C LYS A 51 -12.93 11.43 14.83
N LYS A 52 -12.71 12.58 14.20
CA LYS A 52 -12.69 13.87 14.90
C LYS A 52 -14.10 14.33 15.23
N THR A 53 -15.03 14.09 14.31
CA THR A 53 -16.47 14.31 14.49
C THR A 53 -17.26 13.11 13.94
N GLU A 54 -18.50 12.89 14.41
CA GLU A 54 -19.31 11.74 13.95
C GLU A 54 -19.65 11.79 12.45
N GLU A 55 -19.66 12.99 11.87
CA GLU A 55 -19.91 13.24 10.44
C GLU A 55 -18.69 12.99 9.56
N ASP A 56 -17.48 12.91 10.14
CA ASP A 56 -16.26 12.68 9.37
C ASP A 56 -16.20 11.23 8.83
N PRO A 57 -15.63 11.04 7.63
CA PRO A 57 -15.41 9.70 7.10
C PRO A 57 -14.47 8.90 8.02
N GLN A 58 -14.77 7.61 8.19
CA GLN A 58 -13.86 6.69 8.88
C GLN A 58 -12.59 6.54 8.05
N LEU A 59 -11.45 6.86 8.66
CA LEU A 59 -10.13 6.70 8.06
C LEU A 59 -9.41 5.52 8.70
N TYR A 60 -8.45 4.98 7.96
CA TYR A 60 -7.68 3.81 8.33
C TYR A 60 -6.19 4.08 8.16
N THR A 61 -5.41 3.48 9.06
CA THR A 61 -3.96 3.34 8.92
C THR A 61 -3.65 1.90 8.49
N VAL A 62 -2.89 1.78 7.41
CA VAL A 62 -2.40 0.50 6.86
C VAL A 62 -0.95 0.33 7.26
N ALA A 63 -0.63 -0.79 7.90
CA ALA A 63 0.71 -1.13 8.30
C ALA A 63 1.02 -2.61 8.02
N VAL A 64 2.31 -2.96 7.96
CA VAL A 64 2.77 -4.35 7.85
C VAL A 64 3.73 -4.69 8.96
N THR A 65 3.82 -5.96 9.34
CA THR A 65 4.77 -6.41 10.37
C THR A 65 6.20 -6.57 9.84
N ASP A 66 6.38 -6.60 8.52
CA ASP A 66 7.70 -6.68 7.90
C ASP A 66 8.43 -5.33 8.01
N MET A 67 9.53 -5.34 8.76
CA MET A 67 10.36 -4.16 9.04
C MET A 67 11.28 -3.77 7.88
N VAL A 68 11.38 -4.59 6.83
CA VAL A 68 12.18 -4.32 5.63
C VAL A 68 11.27 -3.88 4.46
N PHE A 69 9.97 -3.95 4.64
CA PHE A 69 9.01 -3.55 3.61
C PHE A 69 9.08 -2.04 3.34
N ASN A 70 9.40 -1.68 2.11
CA ASN A 70 9.30 -0.31 1.63
C ASN A 70 8.59 -0.32 0.28
N PRO A 71 7.41 0.32 0.13
CA PRO A 71 6.64 0.30 -1.12
C PRO A 71 7.46 0.72 -2.34
N THR A 72 8.26 1.77 -2.20
CA THR A 72 9.12 2.30 -3.27
C THR A 72 10.11 1.25 -3.73
N ILE A 73 10.88 0.67 -2.81
CA ILE A 73 11.87 -0.37 -3.13
C ILE A 73 11.19 -1.59 -3.74
N TRP A 74 10.12 -2.08 -3.12
CA TRP A 74 9.46 -3.32 -3.53
C TRP A 74 8.78 -3.23 -4.90
N ILE A 75 8.26 -2.05 -5.25
CA ILE A 75 7.68 -1.79 -6.56
C ILE A 75 8.78 -1.63 -7.61
N PHE A 76 9.78 -0.78 -7.37
CA PHE A 76 10.83 -0.52 -8.37
C PHE A 76 11.79 -1.70 -8.59
N GLU A 77 12.04 -2.51 -7.57
CA GLU A 77 12.78 -3.79 -7.69
C GLU A 77 11.88 -4.95 -8.18
N ARG A 78 10.62 -4.67 -8.53
CA ARG A 78 9.66 -5.65 -9.08
C ARG A 78 9.45 -6.87 -8.18
N LYS A 79 9.51 -6.68 -6.87
CA LYS A 79 9.29 -7.73 -5.86
C LYS A 79 7.80 -8.07 -5.70
N MET A 80 6.91 -7.10 -5.96
CA MET A 80 5.46 -7.29 -5.81
C MET A 80 4.75 -7.75 -7.10
N ARG A 81 3.67 -8.50 -6.92
CA ARG A 81 2.73 -8.95 -7.96
C ARG A 81 1.30 -8.48 -7.71
N THR A 82 0.57 -8.19 -8.79
CA THR A 82 -0.88 -7.98 -8.75
C THR A 82 -1.59 -9.31 -8.51
N LEU A 83 -2.90 -9.26 -8.21
CA LEU A 83 -3.71 -10.46 -8.00
C LEU A 83 -3.72 -11.39 -9.23
N ASP A 84 -3.60 -10.81 -10.44
CA ASP A 84 -3.49 -11.55 -11.70
C ASP A 84 -2.05 -11.93 -12.07
N GLY A 85 -1.09 -11.76 -11.15
CA GLY A 85 0.29 -12.21 -11.28
C GLY A 85 1.25 -11.26 -12.01
N HIS A 86 0.77 -10.12 -12.53
CA HIS A 86 1.59 -9.08 -13.18
C HIS A 86 2.47 -8.33 -12.18
N LYS A 87 3.47 -7.57 -12.64
CA LYS A 87 4.28 -6.74 -11.74
C LYS A 87 3.50 -5.49 -11.33
N VAL A 88 3.50 -5.20 -10.03
CA VAL A 88 2.92 -3.95 -9.53
C VAL A 88 3.72 -2.77 -10.07
N THR A 89 3.03 -1.80 -10.67
CA THR A 89 3.59 -0.52 -11.09
C THR A 89 3.19 0.58 -10.12
N GLN A 90 3.85 1.74 -10.19
CA GLN A 90 3.47 2.90 -9.39
C GLN A 90 2.01 3.33 -9.65
N ASP A 91 1.57 3.33 -10.90
CA ASP A 91 0.21 3.74 -11.24
C ASP A 91 -0.84 2.73 -10.78
N TYR A 92 -0.53 1.42 -10.83
CA TYR A 92 -1.36 0.39 -10.21
C TYR A 92 -1.40 0.55 -8.69
N TRP A 93 -0.25 0.80 -8.06
CA TRP A 93 -0.18 1.04 -6.62
C TRP A 93 -1.07 2.19 -6.18
N PHE A 94 -1.16 3.26 -6.97
CA PHE A 94 -2.06 4.39 -6.71
C PHE A 94 -3.46 4.25 -7.33
N GLN A 95 -3.82 3.05 -7.85
CA GLN A 95 -5.11 2.76 -8.47
C GLN A 95 -5.50 3.72 -9.61
N ARG A 96 -4.51 4.24 -10.35
CA ARG A 96 -4.73 5.11 -11.52
C ARG A 96 -5.07 4.32 -12.77
N THR A 97 -4.59 3.08 -12.84
CA THR A 97 -4.81 2.15 -13.95
C THR A 97 -4.66 0.72 -13.46
N GLU A 98 -5.35 -0.21 -14.11
CA GLU A 98 -5.15 -1.65 -13.95
C GLU A 98 -4.17 -2.21 -15.00
N ASP A 99 -3.82 -1.40 -16.02
CA ASP A 99 -2.83 -1.77 -17.04
C ASP A 99 -1.42 -1.79 -16.43
N THR A 100 -0.94 -3.00 -16.17
CA THR A 100 0.40 -3.29 -15.60
C THR A 100 1.36 -3.90 -16.62
N LYS A 101 1.01 -3.86 -17.91
CA LYS A 101 1.87 -4.38 -18.97
C LYS A 101 3.24 -3.68 -18.92
N PRO A 102 4.35 -4.41 -19.16
CA PRO A 102 5.68 -3.81 -19.19
C PRO A 102 5.78 -2.90 -20.43
N GLN A 103 5.51 -1.61 -20.28
CA GLN A 103 5.54 -0.70 -21.42
C GLN A 103 6.95 -0.12 -21.60
N TYR A 104 7.93 -0.93 -22.03
CA TYR A 104 9.10 -0.33 -22.70
C TYR A 104 8.75 0.15 -24.12
N TRP A 105 7.55 -0.21 -24.62
CA TRP A 105 7.12 -0.01 -26.00
C TRP A 105 5.69 0.56 -26.19
N LYS A 106 5.17 1.36 -25.25
CA LYS A 106 4.21 2.44 -25.64
C LYS A 106 4.98 3.54 -26.41
N ASN A 107 5.57 3.11 -27.53
CA ASN A 107 6.05 3.83 -28.73
C ASN A 107 5.06 3.51 -29.88
N SER A 108 3.78 3.33 -29.58
CA SER A 108 2.68 3.15 -30.52
C SER A 108 1.41 3.71 -29.92
#